data_AF-A0A9E1PBG8-F1
#
_entry.id   AF-A0A9E1PBG8-F1
#
_cell.length_a   1.000
_cell.length_b   1.000
_cell.length_c   1.000
_cell.angle_alpha   90.00
_cell.angle_beta   90.00
_cell.angle_gamma   90.00
#
_symmetry.space_group_name_H-M   'P 1'
#
loop_
_entity.id
_entity.type
_entity.pdbx_description
1 polymer ?
#
loop_
_entity_poly.entity_id
_entity_poly.type
_entity_poly.pdbx_seq_one_letter_code
_entity_poly.pdbx_strand_id
1 'polypeptide(L)' 'MKAKAVHKLSDEELTIEVDTLRKRMFELKNQSVTEKIQDTSQYGKIRKDIARLLTEQSVRLDSTQGKAS' A
#
# COMPACT_ATOMS: atom_id res chain seq x y z
N MET A 1 6.02 -4.57 3.13
CA MET A 1 5.08 -5.08 4.14
C MET A 1 4.99 -6.60 4.09
N LYS A 2 5.04 -7.26 5.25
CA LYS A 2 4.71 -8.70 5.34
C LYS A 2 3.19 -8.85 5.42
N ALA A 3 2.61 -9.84 4.75
CA ALA A 3 1.16 -10.06 4.73
C ALA A 3 0.53 -10.13 6.13
N LYS A 4 1.23 -10.75 7.09
CA LYS A 4 0.79 -10.83 8.50
C LYS A 4 0.66 -9.46 9.20
N ALA A 5 1.40 -8.45 8.77
CA ALA A 5 1.29 -7.09 9.32
C ALA A 5 0.05 -6.37 8.76
N VAL A 6 -0.28 -6.62 7.48
CA VAL A 6 -1.45 -6.03 6.81
C VAL A 6 -2.76 -6.48 7.48
N HIS A 7 -2.88 -7.76 7.81
CA HIS A 7 -4.08 -8.29 8.50
C HIS A 7 -4.29 -7.74 9.91
N LYS A 8 -3.27 -7.17 10.55
CA LYS A 8 -3.37 -6.60 11.91
C LYS A 8 -3.85 -5.15 11.93
N LEU A 9 -3.83 -4.48 10.78
CA LEU A 9 -4.22 -3.07 10.66
C LEU A 9 -5.74 -2.95 10.65
N SER A 10 -6.25 -1.89 11.28
CA SER A 10 -7.66 -1.46 11.16
C SER A 10 -7.94 -0.90 9.75
N ASP A 11 -9.21 -0.74 9.40
CA ASP A 11 -9.59 -0.20 8.08
C ASP A 11 -9.10 1.25 7.87
N GLU A 12 -9.09 2.04 8.94
CA GLU A 12 -8.55 3.40 8.95
C GLU A 12 -7.03 3.38 8.75
N GLU A 13 -6.33 2.51 9.48
CA GLU A 13 -4.88 2.36 9.37
C GLU A 13 -4.46 1.87 7.99
N LEU A 14 -5.22 0.96 7.37
CA LEU A 14 -4.98 0.51 5.99
C LEU A 14 -5.05 1.70 5.02
N THR A 15 -6.03 2.59 5.20
CA THR A 15 -6.21 3.75 4.32
C THR A 15 -5.08 4.77 4.50
N ILE A 16 -4.72 5.07 5.75
CA ILE A 16 -3.61 5.98 6.09
C ILE A 16 -2.29 5.45 5.51
N GLU A 17 -2.06 4.15 5.62
CA GLU A 17 -0.83 3.52 5.13
C GLU A 17 -0.74 3.53 3.60
N VAL A 18 -1.86 3.28 2.89
CA VAL A 18 -1.92 3.41 1.43
C VAL A 18 -1.52 4.82 0.99
N ASP A 19 -2.05 5.85 1.65
CA ASP A 19 -1.73 7.23 1.32
C ASP A 19 -0.29 7.60 1.66
N THR A 20 0.25 7.07 2.76
CA THR A 20 1.66 7.22 3.13
C THR A 20 2.58 6.61 2.09
N LEU A 21 2.27 5.40 1.60
CA LEU A 21 3.04 4.73 0.55
C LEU A 21 2.95 5.48 -0.79
N ARG A 22 1.79 6.05 -1.13
CA ARG A 22 1.61 6.90 -2.32
C ARG A 22 2.45 8.17 -2.24
N LYS A 23 2.47 8.85 -1.09
CA LYS A 23 3.33 10.02 -0.83
C LYS A 23 4.81 9.67 -0.99
N ARG A 24 5.25 8.56 -0.38
CA ARG A 24 6.63 8.07 -0.53
C ARG A 24 6.98 7.75 -1.98
N MET A 25 6.03 7.22 -2.76
CA MET A 25 6.23 6.98 -4.19
C MET A 25 6.35 8.29 -4.99
N PHE A 26 5.62 9.34 -4.61
CA PHE A 26 5.76 10.66 -5.20
C PHE A 26 7.12 11.30 -4.85
N GLU A 27 7.55 11.22 -3.60
CA GLU A 27 8.87 11.68 -3.16
C GLU A 27 10.00 10.95 -3.91
N LEU A 28 9.91 9.62 -4.06
CA LEU A 28 10.89 8.85 -4.83
C LEU A 28 10.93 9.28 -6.30
N LYS A 29 9.78 9.57 -6.92
CA LYS A 29 9.72 10.11 -8.28
C LYS A 29 10.40 11.47 -8.37
N ASN A 30 10.18 12.35 -7.40
CA ASN A 30 10.83 13.66 -7.36
C ASN A 30 12.35 13.53 -7.19
N GLN A 31 12.80 12.64 -6.28
CA GLN A 31 14.22 12.33 -6.08
C GLN A 31 14.85 11.71 -7.33
N SER A 32 14.09 10.95 -8.12
CA SER A 32 14.56 10.39 -9.40
C SER A 32 14.85 11.45 -10.45
N VAL A 33 14.22 12.62 -10.37
CA VAL A 33 14.42 13.73 -11.32
C VAL A 33 15.64 14.58 -10.93
N THR A 34 15.99 14.65 -9.64
CA THR A 34 17.01 15.55 -9.10
C THR A 34 18.40 14.93 -8.90
N GLU A 35 18.73 13.87 -9.65
CA GLU A 35 19.99 13.11 -9.63
C GLU A 35 20.24 12.17 -8.42
N LYS A 36 20.75 10.97 -8.75
CA LYS A 36 21.03 9.77 -7.93
C LYS A 36 19.80 8.97 -7.47
N ILE A 37 19.22 8.21 -8.40
CA ILE A 37 18.43 7.04 -8.04
C ILE A 37 19.32 6.05 -7.27
N GLN A 38 19.18 5.99 -5.95
CA GLN A 38 19.96 5.09 -5.09
C GLN A 38 19.45 3.64 -5.17
N ASP A 39 18.13 3.44 -5.22
CA ASP A 39 17.53 2.10 -5.22
C ASP A 39 16.20 2.08 -5.98
N THR A 40 16.25 1.69 -7.26
CA THR A 40 15.06 1.49 -8.11
C THR A 40 14.16 0.35 -7.61
N SER A 41 14.68 -0.57 -6.78
CA SER A 41 13.88 -1.69 -6.26
C SER A 41 12.77 -1.21 -5.31
N GLN A 42 12.90 -0.02 -4.72
CA GLN A 42 11.88 0.56 -3.84
C GLN A 42 10.56 0.79 -4.56
N TYR A 43 10.57 1.16 -5.84
CA TYR A 43 9.34 1.29 -6.63
C TYR A 43 8.56 -0.03 -6.69
N GLY A 44 9.26 -1.13 -6.96
CA GLY A 44 8.65 -2.46 -7.03
C GLY A 44 8.11 -2.92 -5.66
N LYS A 45 8.84 -2.62 -4.58
CA LYS A 45 8.43 -2.94 -3.21
C LYS A 45 7.17 -2.15 -2.81
N ILE A 46 7.17 -0.84 -3.03
CA ILE A 46 6.05 0.05 -2.67
C ILE A 46 4.79 -0.31 -3.47
N ARG A 47 4.89 -0.57 -4.79
CA ARG A 47 3.75 -1.02 -5.59
C ARG A 47 3.13 -2.32 -5.06
N LYS A 48 3.98 -3.29 -4.70
CA LYS A 48 3.52 -4.58 -4.13
C LYS A 48 2.86 -4.37 -2.76
N ASP A 49 3.36 -3.44 -1.96
CA ASP A 49 2.79 -3.15 -0.65
C ASP A 49 1.43 -2.46 -0.77
N ILE A 50 1.28 -1.48 -1.66
CA ILE A 50 -0.02 -0.86 -1.98
C ILE A 50 -1.01 -1.92 -2.46
N ALA A 51 -0.61 -2.80 -3.40
CA ALA A 51 -1.48 -3.84 -3.92
C ALA A 51 -2.00 -4.78 -2.81
N ARG A 52 -1.14 -5.16 -1.84
CA ARG A 52 -1.55 -5.99 -0.70
C ARG A 52 -2.55 -5.30 0.20
N LEU A 53 -2.34 -4.02 0.51
CA LEU A 53 -3.25 -3.23 1.35
C LEU A 53 -4.62 -3.09 0.67
N LEU A 54 -4.65 -2.78 -0.63
CA LEU A 54 -5.90 -2.69 -1.39
C LEU A 54 -6.62 -4.05 -1.48
N THR A 55 -5.86 -5.14 -1.64
CA THR A 55 -6.45 -6.50 -1.65
C THR A 55 -7.12 -6.81 -0.31
N GLU A 56 -6.48 -6.48 0.81
CA GLU A 56 -7.08 -6.66 2.14
C GLU A 56 -8.36 -5.84 2.30
N GLN A 57 -8.35 -4.57 1.86
CA GLN A 57 -9.55 -3.74 1.87
C GLN A 57 -10.68 -4.36 1.04
N SER A 58 -10.39 -4.83 -0.18
CA SER A 58 -11.38 -5.51 -1.03
C SER A 58 -11.91 -6.78 -0.39
N VAL A 59 -11.05 -7.63 0.19
CA VAL A 59 -11.48 -8.85 0.89
C VAL A 59 -12.40 -8.52 2.07
N ARG A 60 -12.11 -7.46 2.83
CA ARG A 60 -12.98 -7.01 3.93
C ARG A 60 -14.34 -6.52 3.42
N LEU A 61 -14.35 -5.76 2.32
CA LEU A 61 -15.58 -5.31 1.67
C LEU A 61 -16.41 -6.50 1.16
N ASP A 62 -15.81 -7.44 0.45
CA ASP A 62 -16.52 -8.63 -0.05
C ASP A 62 -17.06 -9.49 1.10
N SER A 63 -16.29 -9.63 2.19
CA SER A 63 -16.72 -10.37 3.40
C SER A 63 -17.88 -9.71 4.14
N THR A 64 -18.02 -8.39 4.04
CA THR A 64 -19.16 -7.66 4.63
C THR A 64 -20.38 -7.71 3.71
N GLN A 65 -20.20 -7.67 2.38
CA GLN A 65 -21.30 -7.79 1.42
C GLN A 65 -21.89 -9.20 1.33
N GLY A 66 -21.06 -10.25 1.45
CA GLY A 66 -21.55 -11.64 1.46
C GLY A 66 -22.38 -12.04 2.68
N LYS A 67 -22.49 -11.18 3.71
CA LYS A 67 -23.39 -11.37 4.86
C LYS A 67 -24.74 -10.66 4.71
N ALA A 68 -24.91 -9.85 3.67
CA ALA A 68 -26.12 -9.05 3.44
C ALA A 68 -27.02 -9.63 2.32
N SER A 69 -26.73 -10.82 1.82
CA SER A 69 -27.54 -11.60 0.86
C SER A 69 -27.86 -12.97 1.45
#